data_AF-A0A5P9D079-F1
#
_entry.id   AF-A0A5P9D079-F1
#
_cell.length_a   1.000
_cell.length_b   1.000
_cell.length_c   1.000
_cell.angle_alpha   90.00
_cell.angle_beta   90.00
_cell.angle_gamma   90.00
#
_symmetry.space_group_name_H-M   'P 1'
#
loop_
_entity.id
_entity.type
_entity.pdbx_description
1 polymer ?
#
loop_
_entity_poly.entity_id
_entity_poly.type
_entity_poly.pdbx_seq_one_letter_code
_entity_poly.pdbx_strand_id
1 'polypeptide(L)'
;MAGDVKDKTDARLVREQAVHKRKELGDEAFSHGSPPPAPTTPPSLKPDKLSSSSAPKSGTAAHLSTELQKAKQTMTDFAASVWNSGATDPSNTILDPKFNKDLETLRGLHSFLIREATSLPEDFSLGILNHLQAGKQGDQGRAPTDAEWQAIEQKTQALFSQLSDANRKRFLASQMPNFLPKLAVWLVVASIGSMIMSVVLSEVPLFGAGMNGAAMVLFFLVWLMSLGAIGSAAFIGFNAISVTSDITFDISDSRLIVQRIVLGALFALFFTLPFGFHEFLSFVKSLSSAALNKTTVPTKSELAFTNQSMLLIMPFVLGYSTSLVILVLNRLISSASTLFGAQQASAKASQKPG
;
A
#
# COMPACT_ATOMS: atom_id res chain seq x y z
N MET A 1 -0.42 49.87 -33.32
CA MET A 1 0.52 49.56 -32.22
C MET A 1 0.33 50.56 -31.09
N ALA A 2 -0.65 50.35 -30.20
CA ALA A 2 -0.84 51.11 -28.94
C ALA A 2 -1.97 50.50 -28.08
N GLY A 3 -2.04 49.16 -27.97
CA GLY A 3 -3.20 48.47 -27.36
C GLY A 3 -2.89 47.48 -26.24
N ASP A 4 -1.62 47.23 -25.91
CA ASP A 4 -1.23 46.03 -25.16
C ASP A 4 -0.43 46.31 -23.86
N VAL A 5 -0.56 47.54 -23.33
CA VAL A 5 0.18 47.96 -22.11
C VAL A 5 -0.73 48.07 -20.89
N LYS A 6 -2.06 48.12 -21.07
CA LYS A 6 -2.99 48.36 -19.96
C LYS A 6 -3.28 47.11 -19.12
N ASP A 7 -3.19 45.91 -19.70
CA ASP A 7 -3.59 44.66 -19.04
C ASP A 7 -2.54 44.14 -18.02
N LYS A 8 -1.26 44.51 -18.18
CA LYS A 8 -0.21 44.11 -17.23
C LYS A 8 -0.20 44.91 -15.93
N THR A 9 -0.78 46.10 -15.91
CA THR A 9 -0.79 46.96 -14.72
C THR A 9 -1.84 46.49 -13.71
N ASP A 10 -2.99 46.03 -14.19
CA ASP A 10 -4.09 45.57 -13.32
C ASP A 10 -3.77 44.23 -12.65
N ALA A 11 -3.07 43.32 -13.34
CA ALA A 11 -2.61 42.06 -12.77
C ALA A 11 -1.60 42.24 -11.62
N ARG A 12 -0.84 43.33 -11.62
CA ARG A 12 0.16 43.61 -10.56
C ARG A 12 -0.50 44.17 -9.30
N LEU A 13 -1.53 44.99 -9.46
CA LEU A 13 -2.30 45.58 -8.35
C LEU A 13 -3.10 44.53 -7.57
N VAL A 14 -3.69 43.55 -8.26
CA VAL A 14 -4.41 42.43 -7.61
C VAL A 14 -3.45 41.55 -6.79
N ARG A 15 -2.20 41.38 -7.26
CA ARG A 15 -1.20 40.56 -6.55
C ARG A 15 -0.65 41.25 -5.30
N GLU A 16 -0.53 42.58 -5.29
CA GLU A 16 -0.11 43.31 -4.09
C GLU A 16 -1.20 43.38 -3.02
N GLN A 17 -2.47 43.53 -3.41
CA GLN A 17 -3.59 43.47 -2.45
C GLN A 17 -3.74 42.09 -1.78
N ALA A 18 -3.43 41.00 -2.50
CA ALA A 18 -3.46 39.65 -1.94
C ALA A 18 -2.34 39.39 -0.91
N VAL A 19 -1.19 40.05 -1.05
CA VAL A 19 -0.07 39.91 -0.11
C VAL A 19 -0.33 40.69 1.18
N HIS A 20 -0.94 41.87 1.10
CA HIS A 20 -1.29 42.65 2.30
C HIS A 20 -2.39 41.97 3.14
N LYS A 21 -3.40 41.40 2.50
CA LYS A 21 -4.49 40.69 3.21
C LYS A 21 -4.01 39.43 3.95
N ARG A 22 -2.89 38.83 3.54
CA ARG A 22 -2.29 37.66 4.20
C ARG A 22 -1.45 38.02 5.42
N LYS A 23 -1.02 39.29 5.54
CA LYS A 23 -0.26 39.77 6.71
C LYS A 23 -1.19 40.14 7.88
N GLU A 24 -2.39 40.66 7.62
CA GLU A 24 -3.33 41.00 8.69
C GLU A 24 -3.97 39.79 9.39
N LEU A 25 -4.06 38.64 8.71
CA LEU A 25 -4.57 37.39 9.31
C LEU A 25 -3.54 36.60 10.14
N GLY A 26 -2.28 37.04 10.18
CA GLY A 26 -1.20 36.37 10.91
C GLY A 26 -1.00 36.86 12.35
N ASP A 27 -1.44 38.07 12.67
CA ASP A 27 -1.07 38.75 13.92
C ASP A 27 -2.17 38.75 15.01
N GLU A 28 -3.38 38.22 14.73
CA GLU A 28 -4.46 38.12 15.74
C GLU A 28 -4.56 36.77 16.47
N ALA A 29 -3.69 35.79 16.17
CA ALA A 29 -3.78 34.45 16.77
C ALA A 29 -2.89 34.22 18.02
N PHE A 30 -2.20 35.25 18.52
CA PHE A 30 -1.25 35.11 19.65
C PHE A 30 -1.38 36.26 20.66
N SER A 31 -2.54 36.36 21.32
CA SER A 31 -2.62 37.09 22.59
C SER A 31 -3.71 36.50 23.49
N HIS A 32 -3.39 36.35 24.78
CA HIS A 32 -4.20 35.79 25.87
C HIS A 32 -4.31 34.26 26.00
N GLY A 33 -3.20 33.64 26.44
CA GLY A 33 -3.22 32.41 27.23
C GLY A 33 -2.26 32.55 28.41
N SER A 34 -2.79 32.64 29.63
CA SER A 34 -2.02 32.67 30.87
C SER A 34 -1.11 31.44 31.00
N PRO A 35 0.10 31.57 31.58
CA PRO A 35 0.99 30.43 31.77
C PRO A 35 0.36 29.39 32.73
N PRO A 36 0.44 28.09 32.41
CA PRO A 36 0.00 27.04 33.33
C PRO A 36 0.88 26.99 34.59
N PRO A 37 0.32 26.66 35.76
CA PRO A 37 1.08 26.55 37.00
C PRO A 37 2.12 25.44 36.92
N ALA A 38 3.27 25.69 37.54
CA ALA A 38 4.42 24.79 37.60
C ALA A 38 4.05 23.41 38.18
N PRO A 39 4.63 22.32 37.65
CA PRO A 39 4.40 20.98 38.17
C PRO A 39 4.96 20.85 39.59
N THR A 40 4.09 20.53 40.53
CA THR A 40 4.43 20.15 41.90
C THR A 40 5.21 18.83 41.88
N THR A 41 6.44 18.90 42.37
CA THR A 41 7.33 17.76 42.57
C THR A 41 6.68 16.74 43.51
N PRO A 42 6.49 15.47 43.10
CA PRO A 42 6.03 14.43 44.01
C PRO A 42 7.12 14.09 45.05
N PRO A 43 6.73 13.72 46.28
CA PRO A 43 7.65 13.43 47.37
C PRO A 43 8.51 12.19 47.06
N SER A 44 9.81 12.36 47.33
CA SER A 44 10.85 11.34 47.28
C SER A 44 10.50 10.16 48.20
N LEU A 45 10.12 9.03 47.61
CA LEU A 45 9.95 7.75 48.30
C LEU A 45 11.32 7.12 48.54
N LYS A 46 11.63 6.92 49.83
CA LYS A 46 12.80 6.19 50.31
C LYS A 46 12.81 4.76 49.76
N PRO A 47 13.96 4.22 49.33
CA PRO A 47 14.09 2.82 48.97
C PRO A 47 14.16 1.96 50.23
N ASP A 48 13.06 1.31 50.58
CA ASP A 48 13.04 0.26 51.58
C ASP A 48 13.66 -1.03 51.02
N LYS A 49 14.63 -1.55 51.78
CA LYS A 49 15.24 -2.86 51.65
C LYS A 49 14.16 -3.95 51.67
N LEU A 50 13.92 -4.59 50.53
CA LEU A 50 13.24 -5.89 50.47
C LEU A 50 14.19 -6.94 49.90
N SER A 51 14.73 -7.70 50.85
CA SER A 51 14.84 -9.16 50.85
C SER A 51 14.97 -9.89 49.51
N SER A 52 16.11 -10.57 49.39
CA SER A 52 16.39 -11.73 48.55
C SER A 52 15.16 -12.60 48.26
N SER A 53 14.68 -12.55 47.02
CA SER A 53 13.75 -13.54 46.46
C SER A 53 14.50 -14.41 45.46
N SER A 54 14.32 -15.72 45.63
CA SER A 54 14.98 -16.81 44.96
C SER A 54 14.75 -16.83 43.44
N ALA A 55 15.79 -17.23 42.71
CA ALA A 55 15.78 -17.45 41.27
C ALA A 55 14.62 -18.39 40.85
N PRO A 56 13.78 -18.01 39.86
CA PRO A 56 12.78 -18.91 39.32
C PRO A 56 13.46 -19.99 38.48
N LYS A 57 13.21 -21.26 38.85
CA LYS A 57 13.63 -22.45 38.11
C LYS A 57 13.13 -22.36 36.66
N SER A 58 14.01 -22.68 35.71
CA SER A 58 13.86 -22.59 34.25
C SER A 58 12.80 -23.52 33.61
N GLY A 59 11.80 -24.00 34.36
CA GLY A 59 10.77 -24.93 33.88
C GLY A 59 9.46 -24.28 33.43
N THR A 60 9.20 -23.01 33.79
CA THR A 60 7.86 -22.40 33.65
C THR A 60 7.59 -21.80 32.26
N ALA A 61 8.63 -21.44 31.50
CA ALA A 61 8.48 -20.83 30.18
C ALA A 61 7.95 -21.81 29.12
N ALA A 62 8.36 -23.09 29.20
CA ALA A 62 7.86 -24.12 28.29
C ALA A 62 6.37 -24.39 28.51
N HIS A 63 5.92 -24.45 29.77
CA HIS A 63 4.52 -24.72 30.12
C HIS A 63 3.57 -23.59 29.66
N LEU A 64 3.97 -22.32 29.78
CA LEU A 64 3.18 -21.18 29.31
C LEU A 64 3.01 -21.14 27.78
N SER A 65 4.03 -21.57 27.02
CA SER A 65 3.94 -21.63 25.56
C SER A 65 2.95 -22.71 25.08
N THR A 66 2.90 -23.85 25.76
CA THR A 66 1.99 -24.97 25.44
C THR A 66 0.55 -24.62 25.76
N GLU A 67 0.28 -23.98 26.91
CA GLU A 67 -1.07 -23.52 27.27
C GLU A 67 -1.59 -22.44 26.30
N LEU A 68 -0.73 -21.54 25.83
CA LEU A 68 -1.12 -20.49 24.89
C LEU A 68 -1.37 -21.05 23.48
N GLN A 69 -0.63 -22.08 23.04
CA GLN A 69 -0.94 -22.80 21.82
C GLN A 69 -2.25 -23.58 21.93
N LYS A 70 -2.48 -24.25 23.07
CA LYS A 70 -3.71 -25.00 23.33
C LYS A 70 -4.94 -24.09 23.36
N ALA A 71 -4.82 -22.89 23.94
CA ALA A 71 -5.87 -21.86 23.96
C ALA A 71 -6.15 -21.28 22.56
N LYS A 72 -5.11 -21.07 21.73
CA LYS A 72 -5.30 -20.67 20.32
C LYS A 72 -5.97 -21.77 19.51
N GLN A 73 -5.62 -23.03 19.77
CA GLN A 73 -6.18 -24.18 19.07
C GLN A 73 -7.65 -24.39 19.45
N THR A 74 -8.02 -24.31 20.74
CA THR A 74 -9.42 -24.38 21.16
C THR A 74 -10.25 -23.20 20.63
N MET A 75 -9.70 -21.99 20.54
CA MET A 75 -10.42 -20.86 19.90
C MET A 75 -10.62 -21.07 18.40
N THR A 76 -9.63 -21.64 17.69
CA THR A 76 -9.76 -21.91 16.25
C THR A 76 -10.69 -23.08 15.97
N ASP A 77 -10.65 -24.14 16.78
CA ASP A 77 -11.57 -25.28 16.70
C ASP A 77 -13.00 -24.89 17.08
N PHE A 78 -13.18 -24.00 18.08
CA PHE A 78 -14.50 -23.46 18.43
C PHE A 78 -15.04 -22.54 17.33
N ALA A 79 -14.22 -21.65 16.77
CA ALA A 79 -14.65 -20.85 15.63
C ALA A 79 -15.03 -21.77 14.46
N ALA A 80 -14.17 -22.73 14.11
CA ALA A 80 -14.46 -23.69 13.04
C ALA A 80 -15.73 -24.50 13.30
N SER A 81 -16.00 -24.95 14.54
CA SER A 81 -17.22 -25.70 14.86
C SER A 81 -18.47 -24.81 14.85
N VAL A 82 -18.39 -23.57 15.33
CA VAL A 82 -19.50 -22.60 15.25
C VAL A 82 -19.84 -22.27 13.80
N TRP A 83 -18.85 -22.25 12.90
CA TRP A 83 -19.07 -22.04 11.46
C TRP A 83 -19.42 -23.31 10.68
N ASN A 84 -19.03 -24.52 11.12
CA ASN A 84 -19.30 -25.80 10.40
C ASN A 84 -20.48 -26.63 10.91
N SER A 85 -21.05 -26.36 12.09
CA SER A 85 -22.04 -27.27 12.71
C SER A 85 -23.49 -27.10 12.21
N GLY A 86 -23.75 -26.19 11.28
CA GLY A 86 -25.02 -26.13 10.58
C GLY A 86 -24.92 -26.93 9.30
N ALA A 87 -25.68 -28.03 9.16
CA ALA A 87 -25.98 -28.57 7.83
C ALA A 87 -26.45 -27.39 6.97
N THR A 88 -25.63 -27.01 5.99
CA THR A 88 -25.91 -25.86 5.13
C THR A 88 -27.19 -26.16 4.39
N ASP A 89 -28.28 -25.58 4.85
CA ASP A 89 -29.54 -25.62 4.13
C ASP A 89 -29.26 -25.09 2.72
N PRO A 90 -29.40 -25.92 1.67
CA PRO A 90 -29.06 -25.52 0.31
C PRO A 90 -29.86 -24.29 -0.13
N SER A 91 -30.97 -23.98 0.54
CA SER A 91 -31.74 -22.75 0.32
C SER A 91 -31.02 -21.47 0.74
N ASN A 92 -30.01 -21.54 1.62
CA ASN A 92 -29.24 -20.38 2.10
C ASN A 92 -27.89 -20.22 1.38
N THR A 93 -27.53 -21.12 0.48
CA THR A 93 -26.27 -21.06 -0.27
C THR A 93 -26.46 -20.29 -1.57
N ILE A 94 -25.68 -19.22 -1.76
CA ILE A 94 -25.73 -18.38 -2.97
C ILE A 94 -24.50 -18.65 -3.85
N LEU A 95 -24.74 -18.93 -5.14
CA LEU A 95 -23.68 -19.23 -6.13
C LEU A 95 -23.14 -18.00 -6.86
N ASP A 96 -23.69 -16.81 -6.64
CA ASP A 96 -23.23 -15.60 -7.30
C ASP A 96 -21.98 -15.03 -6.60
N PRO A 97 -20.81 -15.03 -7.24
CA PRO A 97 -19.56 -14.55 -6.64
C PRO A 97 -19.58 -13.04 -6.37
N LYS A 98 -20.33 -12.27 -7.17
CA LYS A 98 -20.46 -10.82 -6.98
C LYS A 98 -21.29 -10.54 -5.74
N PHE A 99 -22.46 -11.18 -5.63
CA PHE A 99 -23.33 -11.07 -4.45
C PHE A 99 -22.57 -11.45 -3.17
N ASN A 100 -21.81 -12.55 -3.21
CA ASN A 100 -21.05 -13.01 -2.05
C ASN A 100 -19.97 -12.01 -1.63
N LYS A 101 -19.30 -11.35 -2.59
CA LYS A 101 -18.32 -10.29 -2.31
C LYS A 101 -18.97 -9.05 -1.68
N ASP A 102 -20.13 -8.66 -2.18
CA ASP A 102 -20.88 -7.51 -1.65
C ASP A 102 -21.42 -7.81 -0.25
N LEU A 103 -21.87 -9.05 -0.01
CA LEU A 103 -22.29 -9.53 1.31
C LEU A 103 -21.12 -9.59 2.31
N GLU A 104 -19.95 -10.05 1.88
CA GLU A 104 -18.72 -10.04 2.69
C GLU A 104 -18.31 -8.61 3.05
N THR A 105 -18.43 -7.68 2.09
CA THR A 105 -18.19 -6.24 2.29
C THR A 105 -19.15 -5.66 3.32
N LEU A 106 -20.44 -5.97 3.23
CA LEU A 106 -21.47 -5.55 4.18
C LEU A 106 -21.17 -6.08 5.60
N ARG A 107 -20.81 -7.37 5.72
CA ARG A 107 -20.43 -7.98 7.01
C ARG A 107 -19.18 -7.34 7.59
N GLY A 108 -18.16 -7.11 6.77
CA GLY A 108 -16.94 -6.42 7.16
C GLY A 108 -17.21 -5.01 7.66
N LEU A 109 -18.09 -4.26 6.97
CA LEU A 109 -18.49 -2.91 7.36
C LEU A 109 -19.23 -2.89 8.70
N HIS A 110 -20.15 -3.83 8.89
CA HIS A 110 -20.89 -3.99 10.13
C HIS A 110 -19.96 -4.35 11.31
N SER A 111 -19.08 -5.33 11.15
CA SER A 111 -18.08 -5.70 12.17
C SER A 111 -17.12 -4.54 12.48
N PHE A 112 -16.75 -3.75 11.47
CA PHE A 112 -15.92 -2.56 11.64
C PHE A 112 -16.62 -1.49 12.49
N LEU A 113 -17.90 -1.19 12.22
CA LEU A 113 -18.69 -0.23 13.00
C LEU A 113 -18.87 -0.65 14.47
N ILE A 114 -19.12 -1.94 14.72
CA ILE A 114 -19.18 -2.50 16.07
C ILE A 114 -17.86 -2.26 16.80
N ARG A 115 -16.73 -2.51 16.13
CA ARG A 115 -15.40 -2.38 16.74
C ARG A 115 -15.01 -0.94 17.03
N GLU A 116 -15.35 0.00 16.16
CA GLU A 116 -15.10 1.44 16.37
C GLU A 116 -16.12 2.11 17.31
N ALA A 117 -17.00 1.32 17.95
CA ALA A 117 -18.01 1.77 18.92
C ALA A 117 -18.90 2.92 18.40
N THR A 118 -19.15 2.95 17.09
CA THR A 118 -20.10 3.91 16.55
C THR A 118 -21.50 3.41 16.88
N SER A 119 -22.36 4.27 17.42
CA SER A 119 -23.74 3.90 17.74
C SER A 119 -24.45 3.46 16.47
N LEU A 120 -24.61 2.15 16.29
CA LEU A 120 -25.48 1.60 15.27
C LEU A 120 -26.93 1.99 15.63
N PRO A 121 -27.79 2.26 14.64
CA PRO A 121 -29.22 2.40 14.89
C PRO A 121 -29.70 1.17 15.66
N GLU A 122 -30.50 1.37 16.71
CA GLU A 122 -30.96 0.29 17.58
C GLU A 122 -31.69 -0.83 16.81
N ASP A 123 -32.24 -0.49 15.63
CA ASP A 123 -32.97 -1.41 14.75
C ASP A 123 -32.10 -2.02 13.63
N PHE A 124 -30.79 -1.76 13.58
CA PHE A 124 -29.94 -2.30 12.52
C PHE A 124 -29.66 -3.79 12.74
N SER A 125 -30.42 -4.63 12.05
CA SER A 125 -30.17 -6.06 11.96
C SER A 125 -29.88 -6.49 10.53
N LEU A 126 -28.88 -7.35 10.33
CA LEU A 126 -28.62 -7.96 9.01
C LEU A 126 -29.78 -8.87 8.57
N GLY A 127 -30.54 -9.41 9.53
CA GLY A 127 -31.71 -10.25 9.28
C GLY A 127 -31.35 -11.50 8.47
N ILE A 128 -32.16 -11.81 7.46
CA ILE A 128 -31.98 -12.98 6.57
C ILE A 128 -30.59 -13.00 5.91
N LEU A 129 -30.01 -11.84 5.60
CA LEU A 129 -28.68 -11.74 4.97
C LEU A 129 -27.55 -12.31 5.84
N ASN A 130 -27.74 -12.39 7.16
CA ASN A 130 -26.74 -12.99 8.05
C ASN A 130 -26.66 -14.51 7.91
N HIS A 131 -27.74 -15.15 7.47
CA HIS A 131 -27.82 -16.60 7.31
C HIS A 131 -27.33 -17.08 5.95
N LEU A 132 -27.26 -16.18 4.95
CA LEU A 132 -26.77 -16.51 3.62
C LEU A 132 -25.29 -16.91 3.64
N GLN A 133 -24.92 -17.96 2.92
CA GLN A 133 -23.54 -18.42 2.84
C GLN A 133 -23.06 -18.42 1.40
N ALA A 134 -21.79 -18.07 1.20
CA ALA A 134 -21.15 -18.20 -0.09
C ALA A 134 -20.97 -19.68 -0.41
N GLY A 135 -21.52 -20.14 -1.54
CA GLY A 135 -21.33 -21.51 -2.00
C GLY A 135 -19.87 -21.79 -2.33
N LYS A 136 -19.39 -22.99 -1.96
CA LYS A 136 -18.07 -23.47 -2.37
C LYS A 136 -18.16 -24.01 -3.79
N GLN A 137 -17.01 -24.09 -4.45
CA GLN A 137 -16.91 -24.67 -5.79
C GLN A 137 -17.41 -26.12 -5.76
N GLY A 138 -18.54 -26.38 -6.43
CA GLY A 138 -19.19 -27.69 -6.48
C GLY A 138 -20.49 -27.81 -5.65
N ASP A 139 -20.83 -26.81 -4.83
CA ASP A 139 -22.09 -26.81 -4.09
C ASP A 139 -23.28 -26.50 -5.01
N GLN A 140 -24.42 -27.13 -4.76
CA GLN A 140 -25.70 -26.73 -5.36
C GLN A 140 -26.30 -25.59 -4.53
N GLY A 141 -25.96 -24.35 -4.89
CA GLY A 141 -26.63 -23.16 -4.36
C GLY A 141 -27.62 -22.55 -5.35
N ARG A 142 -28.42 -21.60 -4.88
CA ARG A 142 -29.36 -20.86 -5.71
C ARG A 142 -28.77 -19.53 -6.19
N ALA A 143 -29.42 -18.93 -7.17
CA ALA A 143 -29.18 -17.54 -7.53
C ALA A 143 -29.75 -16.60 -6.44
N PRO A 144 -29.14 -15.43 -6.22
CA PRO A 144 -29.69 -14.40 -5.34
C PRO A 144 -31.01 -13.87 -5.91
N THR A 145 -31.95 -13.55 -5.04
CA THR A 145 -33.21 -12.91 -5.42
C THR A 145 -33.04 -11.39 -5.50
N ASP A 146 -33.86 -10.70 -6.30
CA ASP A 146 -33.80 -9.24 -6.44
C ASP A 146 -34.02 -8.52 -5.10
N ALA A 147 -34.86 -9.07 -4.23
CA ALA A 147 -35.09 -8.54 -2.89
C ALA A 147 -33.82 -8.60 -2.02
N GLU A 148 -33.01 -9.65 -2.14
CA GLU A 148 -31.75 -9.78 -1.43
C GLU A 148 -30.70 -8.79 -1.96
N TRP A 149 -30.65 -8.60 -3.27
CA TRP A 149 -29.79 -7.58 -3.89
C TRP A 149 -30.12 -6.18 -3.39
N GLN A 150 -31.40 -5.81 -3.42
CA GLN A 150 -31.86 -4.51 -2.90
C GLN A 150 -31.58 -4.37 -1.41
N ALA A 151 -31.76 -5.45 -0.63
CA ALA A 151 -31.48 -5.42 0.80
C ALA A 151 -29.99 -5.22 1.10
N ILE A 152 -29.07 -5.84 0.34
CA ILE A 152 -27.63 -5.60 0.49
C ILE A 152 -27.30 -4.14 0.16
N GLU A 153 -27.78 -3.62 -0.97
CA GLU A 153 -27.47 -2.26 -1.41
C GLU A 153 -27.99 -1.22 -0.39
N GLN A 154 -29.25 -1.34 0.02
CA GLN A 154 -29.87 -0.44 0.99
C GLN A 154 -29.14 -0.44 2.33
N LYS A 155 -28.79 -1.63 2.85
CA LYS A 155 -28.08 -1.73 4.13
C LYS A 155 -26.64 -1.24 4.04
N THR A 156 -25.97 -1.50 2.91
CA THR A 156 -24.63 -1.01 2.64
C THR A 156 -24.62 0.52 2.58
N GLN A 157 -25.54 1.13 1.83
CA GLN A 157 -25.68 2.58 1.74
C GLN A 157 -26.05 3.21 3.09
N ALA A 158 -26.95 2.57 3.86
CA ALA A 158 -27.32 3.01 5.20
C ALA A 158 -26.12 3.03 6.14
N LEU A 159 -25.32 1.95 6.19
CA LEU A 159 -24.10 1.93 6.99
C LEU A 159 -23.07 2.96 6.49
N PHE A 160 -22.86 3.07 5.18
CA PHE A 160 -21.91 4.04 4.62
C PHE A 160 -22.26 5.50 4.92
N SER A 161 -23.55 5.83 5.04
CA SER A 161 -24.02 7.17 5.42
C SER A 161 -23.67 7.53 6.86
N GLN A 162 -23.48 6.54 7.72
CA GLN A 162 -23.11 6.72 9.12
C GLN A 162 -21.59 6.78 9.34
N LEU A 163 -20.79 6.27 8.41
CA LEU A 163 -19.34 6.37 8.52
C LEU A 163 -18.90 7.82 8.31
N SER A 164 -18.24 8.38 9.32
CA SER A 164 -17.44 9.59 9.17
C SER A 164 -16.36 9.38 8.10
N ASP A 165 -15.89 10.46 7.47
CA ASP A 165 -14.84 10.37 6.45
C ASP A 165 -13.59 9.67 6.98
N ALA A 166 -13.23 9.90 8.24
CA ALA A 166 -12.11 9.23 8.90
C ALA A 166 -12.30 7.71 9.01
N ASN A 167 -13.50 7.26 9.39
CA ASN A 167 -13.84 5.84 9.53
C ASN A 167 -13.95 5.16 8.17
N ARG A 168 -14.50 5.84 7.17
CA ARG A 168 -14.55 5.35 5.78
C ARG A 168 -13.16 5.06 5.25
N LYS A 169 -12.19 5.92 5.55
CA LYS A 169 -10.78 5.73 5.16
C LYS A 169 -10.13 4.54 5.85
N ARG A 170 -10.34 4.40 7.17
CA ARG A 170 -9.86 3.22 7.93
C ARG A 170 -10.47 1.93 7.41
N PHE A 171 -11.75 1.95 7.08
CA PHE A 171 -12.45 0.81 6.50
C PHE A 171 -11.88 0.45 5.11
N LEU A 172 -11.69 1.42 4.22
CA LEU A 172 -11.06 1.19 2.92
C LEU A 172 -9.62 0.66 3.06
N ALA A 173 -8.84 1.18 4.02
CA ALA A 173 -7.52 0.64 4.33
C ALA A 173 -7.59 -0.81 4.85
N SER A 174 -8.66 -1.18 5.57
CA SER A 174 -8.89 -2.57 6.00
C SER A 174 -9.30 -3.51 4.86
N GLN A 175 -9.86 -2.98 3.77
CA GLN A 175 -10.17 -3.74 2.56
C GLN A 175 -8.97 -3.96 1.64
N MET A 176 -7.78 -3.52 2.04
CA MET A 176 -6.58 -3.76 1.25
C MET A 176 -6.41 -5.26 1.02
N PRO A 177 -6.23 -5.73 -0.22
CA PRO A 177 -6.21 -7.17 -0.49
C PRO A 177 -5.15 -7.89 0.35
N ASN A 178 -5.55 -8.96 1.04
CA ASN A 178 -4.66 -9.75 1.90
C ASN A 178 -3.43 -10.33 1.15
N PHE A 179 -3.48 -10.40 -0.19
CA PHE A 179 -2.34 -10.84 -0.99
C PHE A 179 -1.23 -9.79 -1.05
N LEU A 180 -1.53 -8.51 -0.91
CA LEU A 180 -0.59 -7.43 -1.17
C LEU A 180 0.59 -7.41 -0.17
N PRO A 181 0.39 -7.53 1.16
CA PRO A 181 1.50 -7.67 2.10
C PRO A 181 2.32 -8.94 1.84
N LYS A 182 1.67 -10.06 1.52
CA LYS A 182 2.34 -11.33 1.19
C LYS A 182 3.21 -11.18 -0.05
N LEU A 183 2.69 -10.54 -1.09
CA LEU A 183 3.41 -10.25 -2.32
C LEU A 183 4.63 -9.37 -2.05
N ALA A 184 4.49 -8.30 -1.26
CA ALA A 184 5.61 -7.43 -0.89
C ALA A 184 6.73 -8.23 -0.19
N VAL A 185 6.38 -9.11 0.75
CA VAL A 185 7.35 -9.99 1.42
C VAL A 185 8.04 -10.92 0.41
N TRP A 186 7.27 -11.57 -0.47
CA TRP A 186 7.83 -12.43 -1.51
C TRP A 186 8.80 -11.71 -2.45
N LEU A 187 8.47 -10.48 -2.86
CA LEU A 187 9.32 -9.66 -3.72
C LEU A 187 10.62 -9.25 -3.00
N VAL A 188 10.56 -8.92 -1.71
CA VAL A 188 11.77 -8.62 -0.92
C VAL A 188 12.67 -9.85 -0.85
N VAL A 189 12.09 -11.03 -0.57
CA VAL A 189 12.84 -12.30 -0.57
C VAL A 189 13.44 -12.59 -1.94
N ALA A 190 12.70 -12.37 -3.03
CA ALA A 190 13.20 -12.54 -4.40
C ALA A 190 14.34 -11.56 -4.73
N SER A 191 14.23 -10.30 -4.31
CA SER A 191 15.27 -9.27 -4.49
C SER A 191 16.55 -9.61 -3.73
N ILE A 192 16.43 -10.00 -2.46
CA ILE A 192 17.60 -10.37 -1.65
C ILE A 192 18.21 -11.67 -2.17
N GLY A 193 17.38 -12.67 -2.47
CA GLY A 193 17.80 -13.97 -2.98
C GLY A 193 18.53 -13.85 -4.31
N SER A 194 18.02 -13.07 -5.26
CA SER A 194 18.70 -12.83 -6.54
C SER A 194 20.05 -12.12 -6.37
N MET A 195 20.17 -11.18 -5.43
CA MET A 195 21.44 -10.53 -5.11
C MET A 195 22.46 -11.52 -4.51
N ILE A 196 22.05 -12.34 -3.53
CA ILE A 196 22.91 -13.36 -2.91
C ILE A 196 23.37 -14.38 -3.96
N MET A 197 22.46 -14.87 -4.81
CA MET A 197 22.81 -15.82 -5.88
C MET A 197 23.79 -15.22 -6.89
N SER A 198 23.68 -13.92 -7.19
CA SER A 198 24.64 -13.21 -8.03
C SER A 198 26.04 -13.16 -7.42
N VAL A 199 26.13 -12.94 -6.10
CA VAL A 199 27.41 -12.97 -5.36
C VAL A 199 28.03 -14.37 -5.40
N VAL A 200 27.26 -15.41 -5.12
CA VAL A 200 27.75 -16.81 -5.13
C VAL A 200 28.26 -17.20 -6.52
N LEU A 201 27.52 -16.85 -7.58
CA LEU A 201 27.93 -17.12 -8.96
C LEU A 201 29.15 -16.32 -9.40
N SER A 202 29.43 -15.18 -8.79
CA SER A 202 30.64 -14.41 -9.11
C SER A 202 31.93 -15.08 -8.64
N GLU A 203 31.85 -15.90 -7.59
CA GLU A 203 33.02 -16.54 -6.96
C GLU A 203 33.25 -17.98 -7.45
N VAL A 204 32.21 -18.64 -7.93
CA VAL A 204 32.25 -20.05 -8.29
C VAL A 204 32.29 -20.22 -9.81
N PRO A 205 33.46 -20.46 -10.43
CA PRO A 205 33.56 -20.68 -11.88
C PRO A 205 33.04 -22.05 -12.34
N LEU A 206 32.10 -22.67 -11.61
CA LEU A 206 31.61 -24.03 -11.87
C LEU A 206 30.88 -24.15 -13.22
N PHE A 207 30.30 -23.05 -13.74
CA PHE A 207 29.68 -23.04 -15.05
C PHE A 207 30.56 -22.32 -16.07
N GLY A 208 30.54 -22.77 -17.32
CA GLY A 208 31.37 -22.19 -18.39
C GLY A 208 31.17 -20.67 -18.53
N ALA A 209 32.20 -19.97 -19.02
CA ALA A 209 32.26 -18.50 -19.05
C ALA A 209 31.01 -17.82 -19.63
N GLY A 210 30.32 -18.44 -20.60
CA GLY A 210 29.06 -17.93 -21.17
C GLY A 210 27.83 -18.11 -20.27
N MET A 211 27.72 -19.21 -19.53
CA MET A 211 26.55 -19.49 -18.68
C MET A 211 26.51 -18.58 -17.45
N ASN A 212 27.68 -18.24 -16.88
CA ASN A 212 27.76 -17.31 -15.74
C ASN A 212 27.24 -15.93 -16.12
N GLY A 213 27.58 -15.44 -17.33
CA GLY A 213 27.08 -14.16 -17.83
C GLY A 213 25.56 -14.13 -17.98
N ALA A 214 24.99 -15.14 -18.64
CA ALA A 214 23.54 -15.23 -18.82
C ALA A 214 22.80 -15.35 -17.48
N ALA A 215 23.30 -16.15 -16.54
CA ALA A 215 22.72 -16.30 -15.21
C ALA A 215 22.77 -14.98 -14.42
N MET A 216 23.89 -14.26 -14.45
CA MET A 216 24.00 -12.93 -13.82
C MET A 216 23.01 -11.92 -14.39
N VAL A 217 22.80 -11.92 -15.72
CA VAL A 217 21.78 -11.09 -16.34
C VAL A 217 20.39 -11.47 -15.81
N LEU A 218 20.04 -12.75 -15.75
CA LEU A 218 18.74 -13.19 -15.23
C LEU A 218 18.51 -12.75 -13.78
N PHE A 219 19.49 -12.91 -12.90
CA PHE A 219 19.37 -12.44 -11.51
C PHE A 219 19.26 -10.92 -11.41
N PHE A 220 19.98 -10.19 -12.25
CA PHE A 220 19.83 -8.74 -12.36
C PHE A 220 18.41 -8.35 -12.80
N LEU A 221 17.82 -9.02 -13.79
CA LEU A 221 16.44 -8.76 -14.22
C LEU A 221 15.43 -9.05 -13.10
N VAL A 222 15.58 -10.17 -12.38
CA VAL A 222 14.72 -10.51 -11.24
C VAL A 222 14.84 -9.47 -10.13
N TRP A 223 16.05 -9.01 -9.84
CA TRP A 223 16.32 -7.96 -8.87
C TRP A 223 15.64 -6.63 -9.26
N LEU A 224 15.78 -6.21 -10.53
CA LEU A 224 15.13 -5.01 -11.07
C LEU A 224 13.60 -5.06 -10.99
N MET A 225 13.00 -6.15 -11.48
CA MET A 225 11.55 -6.31 -11.47
C MET A 225 11.02 -6.35 -10.04
N SER A 226 11.73 -7.00 -9.13
CA SER A 226 11.35 -7.08 -7.71
C SER A 226 11.38 -5.70 -7.06
N LEU A 227 12.45 -4.92 -7.24
CA LEU A 227 12.53 -3.56 -6.68
C LEU A 227 11.48 -2.61 -7.26
N GLY A 228 11.23 -2.66 -8.57
CA GLY A 228 10.17 -1.87 -9.19
C GLY A 228 8.78 -2.22 -8.66
N ALA A 229 8.49 -3.52 -8.52
CA ALA A 229 7.23 -3.99 -7.94
C ALA A 229 7.09 -3.59 -6.46
N ILE A 230 8.15 -3.68 -5.66
CA ILE A 230 8.17 -3.23 -4.26
C ILE A 230 7.93 -1.72 -4.17
N GLY A 231 8.58 -0.92 -5.01
CA GLY A 231 8.36 0.53 -5.07
C GLY A 231 6.91 0.87 -5.34
N SER A 232 6.29 0.19 -6.32
CA SER A 232 4.86 0.37 -6.60
C SER A 232 3.97 -0.08 -5.45
N ALA A 233 4.27 -1.21 -4.81
CA ALA A 233 3.51 -1.68 -3.65
C ALA A 233 3.61 -0.70 -2.46
N ALA A 234 4.80 -0.13 -2.24
CA ALA A 234 5.04 0.88 -1.21
C ALA A 234 4.27 2.18 -1.50
N PHE A 235 4.19 2.62 -2.75
CA PHE A 235 3.35 3.76 -3.13
C PHE A 235 1.87 3.51 -2.88
N ILE A 236 1.37 2.30 -3.22
CA ILE A 236 -0.01 1.90 -2.94
C ILE A 236 -0.28 1.89 -1.43
N GLY A 237 0.62 1.30 -0.64
CA GLY A 237 0.53 1.29 0.82
C GLY A 237 0.57 2.70 1.41
N PHE A 238 1.48 3.55 0.93
CA PHE A 238 1.59 4.92 1.39
C PHE A 238 0.31 5.70 1.09
N ASN A 239 -0.24 5.62 -0.12
CA ASN A 239 -1.49 6.29 -0.46
C ASN A 239 -2.70 5.76 0.33
N ALA A 240 -2.73 4.45 0.57
CA ALA A 240 -3.76 3.85 1.41
C ALA A 240 -3.73 4.39 2.85
N ILE A 241 -2.53 4.69 3.37
CA ILE A 241 -2.34 5.24 4.72
C ILE A 241 -2.48 6.77 4.74
N SER A 242 -1.96 7.46 3.73
CA SER A 242 -1.88 8.92 3.66
C SER A 242 -3.21 9.58 3.35
N VAL A 243 -4.28 8.79 3.18
CA VAL A 243 -5.65 9.32 3.05
C VAL A 243 -5.76 10.29 1.87
N THR A 244 -4.84 10.17 0.90
CA THR A 244 -4.84 11.03 -0.27
C THR A 244 -5.94 10.50 -1.17
N SER A 245 -7.07 11.21 -1.21
CA SER A 245 -8.22 10.95 -2.07
C SER A 245 -7.86 11.27 -3.52
N ASP A 246 -6.81 10.64 -4.03
CA ASP A 246 -6.47 10.71 -5.44
C ASP A 246 -7.58 9.93 -6.17
N ILE A 247 -8.49 10.69 -6.77
CA ILE A 247 -9.75 10.26 -7.41
C ILE A 247 -9.55 9.13 -8.44
N THR A 248 -8.31 8.93 -8.89
CA THR A 248 -7.91 7.88 -9.84
C THR A 248 -7.60 6.51 -9.22
N PHE A 249 -7.63 6.35 -7.89
CA PHE A 249 -7.30 5.08 -7.25
C PHE A 249 -8.52 4.43 -6.61
N ASP A 250 -9.27 3.70 -7.42
CA ASP A 250 -10.24 2.75 -6.90
C ASP A 250 -9.49 1.54 -6.28
N ILE A 251 -9.22 1.65 -4.98
CA ILE A 251 -8.53 0.63 -4.17
C ILE A 251 -9.32 -0.69 -4.18
N SER A 252 -10.62 -0.64 -4.48
CA SER A 252 -11.50 -1.80 -4.47
C SER A 252 -11.29 -2.74 -5.67
N ASP A 253 -10.63 -2.29 -6.74
CA ASP A 253 -10.28 -3.14 -7.87
C ASP A 253 -8.84 -3.69 -7.76
N SER A 254 -8.76 -4.97 -7.40
CA SER A 254 -7.50 -5.70 -7.35
C SER A 254 -6.78 -5.74 -8.70
N ARG A 255 -7.51 -5.66 -9.82
CA ARG A 255 -6.92 -5.64 -11.16
C ARG A 255 -6.12 -4.37 -11.40
N LEU A 256 -6.61 -3.22 -10.95
CA LEU A 256 -5.89 -1.94 -11.05
C LEU A 256 -4.63 -1.93 -10.19
N ILE A 257 -4.70 -2.50 -8.99
CA ILE A 257 -3.55 -2.69 -8.10
C ILE A 257 -2.48 -3.54 -8.79
N VAL A 258 -2.86 -4.71 -9.32
CA VAL A 258 -1.93 -5.62 -10.01
C VAL A 258 -1.32 -4.95 -11.24
N GLN A 259 -2.12 -4.27 -12.07
CA GLN A 259 -1.64 -3.56 -13.25
C GLN A 259 -0.59 -2.51 -12.87
N ARG A 260 -0.79 -1.77 -11.77
CA ARG A 260 0.18 -0.78 -11.30
C ARG A 260 1.50 -1.43 -10.84
N ILE A 261 1.43 -2.54 -10.12
CA ILE A 261 2.63 -3.29 -9.68
C ILE A 261 3.41 -3.80 -10.89
N VAL A 262 2.73 -4.40 -11.86
CA VAL A 262 3.34 -4.87 -13.12
C VAL A 262 3.98 -3.71 -13.87
N LEU A 263 3.29 -2.57 -13.96
CA LEU A 263 3.83 -1.39 -14.63
C LEU A 263 5.06 -0.82 -13.91
N GLY A 264 5.07 -0.80 -12.57
CA GLY A 264 6.23 -0.41 -11.77
C GLY A 264 7.44 -1.32 -12.02
N ALA A 265 7.22 -2.63 -12.09
CA ALA A 265 8.26 -3.60 -12.44
C ALA A 265 8.80 -3.38 -13.87
N LEU A 266 7.91 -3.15 -14.84
CA LEU A 266 8.29 -2.90 -16.23
C LEU A 266 9.05 -1.58 -16.40
N PHE A 267 8.63 -0.49 -15.73
CA PHE A 267 9.36 0.78 -15.79
C PHE A 267 10.73 0.66 -15.15
N ALA A 268 10.83 0.04 -13.97
CA ALA A 268 12.11 -0.26 -13.37
C ALA A 268 13.01 -1.01 -14.35
N LEU A 269 12.49 -2.06 -15.00
CA LEU A 269 13.21 -2.84 -15.99
C LEU A 269 13.67 -2.00 -17.19
N PHE A 270 12.76 -1.37 -17.92
CA PHE A 270 13.08 -0.67 -19.17
C PHE A 270 14.01 0.52 -18.97
N PHE A 271 13.80 1.30 -17.90
CA PHE A 271 14.62 2.48 -17.67
C PHE A 271 15.99 2.12 -17.13
N THR A 272 16.12 1.14 -16.22
CA THR A 272 17.41 0.87 -15.58
C THR A 272 18.28 -0.16 -16.29
N LEU A 273 17.72 -0.99 -17.17
CA LEU A 273 18.49 -1.97 -17.95
C LEU A 273 19.67 -1.37 -18.75
N PRO A 274 19.54 -0.25 -19.50
CA PRO A 274 20.63 0.25 -20.33
C PRO A 274 21.86 0.76 -19.57
N PHE A 275 21.73 1.14 -18.29
CA PHE A 275 22.85 1.70 -17.52
C PHE A 275 23.13 1.00 -16.19
N GLY A 276 22.17 0.25 -15.64
CA GLY A 276 22.26 -0.34 -14.31
C GLY A 276 23.08 -1.62 -14.24
N PHE A 277 23.23 -2.36 -15.34
CA PHE A 277 23.89 -3.66 -15.30
C PHE A 277 25.38 -3.58 -14.92
N HIS A 278 26.11 -2.59 -15.46
CA HIS A 278 27.53 -2.42 -15.15
C HIS A 278 27.74 -2.09 -13.67
N GLU A 279 26.92 -1.19 -13.13
CA GLU A 279 26.97 -0.79 -11.72
C GLU A 279 26.56 -1.92 -10.79
N PHE A 280 25.56 -2.72 -11.16
CA PHE A 280 25.19 -3.93 -10.43
C PHE A 280 26.35 -4.92 -10.36
N LEU A 281 27.03 -5.20 -11.48
CA LEU A 281 28.20 -6.08 -11.48
C LEU A 281 29.35 -5.54 -10.63
N SER A 282 29.62 -4.23 -10.71
CA SER A 282 30.62 -3.59 -9.85
C SER A 282 30.26 -3.76 -8.37
N PHE A 283 29.00 -3.52 -8.03
CA PHE A 283 28.50 -3.66 -6.66
C PHE A 283 28.60 -5.11 -6.16
N VAL A 284 28.18 -6.10 -6.96
CA VAL A 284 28.27 -7.52 -6.61
C VAL A 284 29.73 -7.94 -6.38
N LYS A 285 30.66 -7.51 -7.23
CA LYS A 285 32.11 -7.78 -7.06
C LYS A 285 32.69 -7.13 -5.81
N SER A 286 32.27 -5.89 -5.51
CA SER A 286 32.67 -5.20 -4.29
C SER A 286 32.13 -5.91 -3.05
N LEU A 287 30.88 -6.37 -3.10
CA LEU A 287 30.25 -7.11 -2.01
C LEU A 287 30.90 -8.49 -1.81
N SER A 288 31.24 -9.20 -2.89
CA SER A 288 31.91 -10.50 -2.82
C SER A 288 33.32 -10.37 -2.24
N SER A 289 34.08 -9.35 -2.69
CA SER A 289 35.43 -9.06 -2.18
C SER A 289 35.42 -8.68 -0.70
N ALA A 290 34.41 -7.92 -0.27
CA ALA A 290 34.21 -7.55 1.14
C ALA A 290 33.82 -8.76 2.00
N ALA A 291 32.89 -9.60 1.52
CA ALA A 291 32.43 -10.79 2.23
C ALA A 291 33.56 -11.82 2.46
N LEU A 292 34.53 -11.89 1.56
CA LEU A 292 35.66 -12.83 1.63
C LEU A 292 36.87 -12.29 2.43
N ASN A 293 36.77 -11.14 3.10
CA ASN A 293 37.86 -10.52 3.87
C ASN A 293 39.18 -10.38 3.09
N LYS A 294 39.15 -10.36 1.75
CA LYS A 294 40.37 -10.42 0.93
C LYS A 294 41.15 -9.11 0.88
N THR A 295 40.55 -7.98 1.26
CA THR A 295 41.23 -6.68 1.34
C THR A 295 40.51 -5.71 2.26
N THR A 296 41.27 -4.99 3.09
CA THR A 296 40.86 -3.75 3.76
C THR A 296 40.22 -2.79 2.76
N VAL A 297 39.08 -2.22 3.17
CA VAL A 297 38.21 -1.31 2.42
C VAL A 297 39.01 -0.39 1.49
N PRO A 298 38.87 -0.51 0.16
CA PRO A 298 39.49 0.45 -0.74
C PRO A 298 38.79 1.79 -0.50
N THR A 299 39.56 2.79 -0.07
CA THR A 299 39.26 4.22 -0.01
C THR A 299 39.03 4.80 -1.42
N LYS A 300 38.21 4.14 -2.23
CA LYS A 300 37.60 4.79 -3.38
C LYS A 300 36.65 5.86 -2.84
N SER A 301 36.84 7.08 -3.33
CA SER A 301 36.08 8.29 -3.01
C SER A 301 34.63 7.95 -2.65
N GLU A 302 34.18 8.35 -1.46
CA GLU A 302 32.80 8.16 -0.95
C GLU A 302 31.75 8.51 -2.02
N LEU A 303 32.05 9.50 -2.85
CA LEU A 303 31.24 9.97 -3.98
C LEU A 303 30.92 8.89 -5.02
N ALA A 304 31.85 7.97 -5.31
CA ALA A 304 31.61 6.86 -6.23
C ALA A 304 30.65 5.82 -5.63
N PHE A 305 30.79 5.54 -4.33
CA PHE A 305 29.90 4.63 -3.63
C PHE A 305 28.47 5.19 -3.51
N THR A 306 28.34 6.50 -3.27
CA THR A 306 27.03 7.18 -3.25
C THR A 306 26.34 7.11 -4.61
N ASN A 307 27.06 7.40 -5.71
CA ASN A 307 26.51 7.33 -7.06
C ASN A 307 26.07 5.91 -7.42
N GLN A 308 26.87 4.89 -7.04
CA GLN A 308 26.50 3.49 -7.23
C GLN A 308 25.24 3.13 -6.45
N SER A 309 25.19 3.48 -5.17
CA SER A 309 24.02 3.22 -4.31
C SER A 309 22.76 3.90 -4.84
N MET A 310 22.89 5.12 -5.38
CA MET A 310 21.78 5.86 -5.97
C MET A 310 21.23 5.18 -7.23
N LEU A 311 22.10 4.62 -8.07
CA LEU A 311 21.68 3.83 -9.24
C LEU A 311 21.04 2.50 -8.82
N LEU A 312 21.47 1.91 -7.71
CA LEU A 312 20.86 0.69 -7.17
C LEU A 312 19.45 0.89 -6.61
N ILE A 313 19.13 2.08 -6.07
CA ILE A 313 17.79 2.38 -5.57
C ILE A 313 16.84 2.92 -6.66
N MET A 314 17.36 3.34 -7.81
CA MET A 314 16.57 3.87 -8.91
C MET A 314 15.39 2.98 -9.36
N PRO A 315 15.52 1.64 -9.49
CA PRO A 315 14.40 0.77 -9.84
C PRO A 315 13.21 0.91 -8.88
N PHE A 316 13.50 1.01 -7.57
CA PHE A 316 12.49 1.24 -6.54
C PHE A 316 11.83 2.61 -6.67
N VAL A 317 12.62 3.67 -6.88
CA VAL A 317 12.09 5.04 -7.03
C VAL A 317 11.19 5.17 -8.26
N LEU A 318 11.55 4.52 -9.36
CA LEU A 318 10.74 4.47 -10.58
C LEU A 318 9.42 3.73 -10.35
N GLY A 319 9.47 2.59 -9.65
CA GLY A 319 8.27 1.86 -9.25
C GLY A 319 7.35 2.66 -8.33
N TYR A 320 7.93 3.38 -7.36
CA TYR A 320 7.20 4.27 -6.46
C TYR A 320 6.52 5.42 -7.20
N SER A 321 7.16 5.93 -8.26
CA SER A 321 6.69 7.09 -9.04
C SER A 321 5.72 6.72 -10.17
N THR A 322 5.12 5.52 -10.17
CA THR A 322 4.26 5.03 -11.28
C THR A 322 3.16 6.01 -11.70
N SER A 323 2.44 6.63 -10.77
CA SER A 323 1.42 7.65 -11.12
C SER A 323 2.01 8.85 -11.86
N LEU A 324 3.16 9.35 -11.41
CA LEU A 324 3.83 10.46 -12.06
C LEU A 324 4.32 10.05 -13.46
N VAL A 325 4.90 8.85 -13.58
CA VAL A 325 5.35 8.33 -14.88
C VAL A 325 4.18 8.18 -15.85
N ILE A 326 3.03 7.68 -15.41
CA ILE A 326 1.82 7.60 -16.25
C ILE A 326 1.37 8.99 -16.70
N LEU A 327 1.34 9.98 -15.80
CA LEU A 327 0.97 11.36 -16.14
C LEU A 327 1.94 11.96 -17.17
N VAL A 328 3.24 11.73 -17.00
CA VAL A 328 4.27 12.19 -17.95
C VAL A 328 4.09 11.50 -19.30
N LEU A 329 3.88 10.18 -19.34
CA LEU A 329 3.64 9.43 -20.58
C LEU A 329 2.37 9.91 -21.28
N ASN A 330 1.27 10.09 -20.56
CA ASN A 330 0.03 10.63 -21.12
C ASN A 330 0.24 12.03 -21.72
N ARG A 331 1.05 12.87 -21.06
CA ARG A 331 1.41 14.19 -21.57
C ARG A 331 2.32 14.13 -22.79
N LEU A 332 3.28 13.21 -22.82
CA LEU A 332 4.15 12.99 -23.98
C LEU A 332 3.36 12.47 -25.17
N ILE A 333 2.45 11.51 -24.97
CA ILE A 333 1.55 10.98 -26.00
C ILE A 333 0.67 12.11 -26.53
N SER A 334 0.11 12.95 -25.65
CA SER A 334 -0.71 14.10 -26.05
C SER A 334 0.09 15.16 -26.81
N SER A 335 1.35 15.37 -26.44
CA SER A 335 2.25 16.30 -27.14
C SER A 335 2.65 15.74 -28.51
N ALA A 336 2.96 14.44 -28.58
CA ALA A 336 3.27 13.75 -29.83
C ALA A 336 2.06 13.73 -30.77
N SER A 337 0.86 13.41 -30.29
CA SER A 337 -0.35 13.45 -31.11
C SER A 337 -0.65 14.85 -31.64
N THR A 338 -0.37 15.89 -30.84
CA THR A 338 -0.45 17.30 -31.28
C THR A 338 0.56 17.61 -32.38
N LEU A 339 1.82 17.16 -32.23
CA LEU A 339 2.87 17.35 -33.24
C LEU A 339 2.59 16.61 -34.55
N PHE A 340 1.98 15.42 -34.48
CA PHE A 340 1.59 14.63 -35.65
C PHE A 340 0.21 15.02 -36.23
N GLY A 341 -0.41 16.09 -35.74
CA GLY A 341 -1.68 16.58 -36.28
C GLY A 341 -2.88 15.66 -36.03
N ALA A 342 -2.74 14.67 -35.15
CA ALA A 342 -3.85 13.86 -34.66
C ALA A 342 -4.64 14.67 -33.63
N GLN A 343 -5.27 15.77 -34.07
CA GLN A 343 -6.33 16.39 -33.29
C GLN A 343 -7.46 15.36 -33.20
N GLN A 344 -7.79 14.92 -31.98
CA GLN A 344 -9.04 14.21 -31.75
C GLN A 344 -10.18 15.12 -32.21
N ALA A 345 -10.67 14.88 -33.42
CA ALA A 345 -11.83 15.54 -33.99
C ALA A 345 -13.09 15.02 -33.27
N SER A 346 -13.28 15.39 -32.01
CA SER A 346 -14.47 15.00 -31.25
C SER A 346 -14.79 16.04 -30.18
N ALA A 347 -15.42 17.15 -30.58
CA ALA A 347 -16.23 18.03 -29.71
C ALA A 347 -16.88 19.22 -30.46
N LYS A 348 -17.16 19.15 -31.76
CA LYS A 348 -17.80 20.29 -32.47
C LYS A 348 -18.77 19.91 -33.60
N ALA A 349 -19.44 18.76 -33.50
CA ALA A 349 -20.38 18.29 -34.52
C ALA A 349 -21.78 17.93 -34.00
N SER A 350 -22.16 18.33 -32.78
CA SER A 350 -23.53 18.14 -32.28
C SER A 350 -24.02 19.31 -31.43
N GLN A 351 -24.05 20.49 -32.04
CA GLN A 351 -24.91 21.58 -31.57
C GLN A 351 -25.67 22.10 -32.79
N LYS A 352 -26.64 21.31 -33.23
CA LYS A 352 -27.67 21.77 -34.17
C LYS A 352 -28.85 22.21 -33.29
N PRO A 353 -29.19 23.51 -33.23
CA PRO A 353 -30.42 23.96 -32.58
C PRO A 353 -31.60 23.50 -33.43
N GLY A 354 -32.52 22.76 -32.81
CA GLY A 354 -33.84 22.42 -33.34
C GLY A 354 -34.88 22.98 -32.41
#